data_AF-A0A967UEL4-F1
#
_entry.id   AF-A0A967UEL4-F1
#
_cell.length_a   1.000
_cell.length_b   1.000
_cell.length_c   1.000
_cell.angle_alpha   90.00
_cell.angle_beta   90.00
_cell.angle_gamma   90.00
#
_symmetry.space_group_name_H-M   'P 1'
#
loop_
_entity.id
_entity.type
_entity.pdbx_description
1 polymer ?
#
loop_
_entity_poly.entity_id
_entity_poly.type
_entity_poly.pdbx_seq_one_letter_code
_entity_poly.pdbx_strand_id
1 'polypeptide(L)'
;MKIIFPVLLAVAFFLMPALQNESLLNAQVQTTVKGIVYHDKNENAVYDSGDDEPLEGVAVSNGRSVAITDSNGEYELPLRNDAAVFVV
;
A
#
# COMPACT_ATOMS: atom_id res chain seq x y z
N MET A 1 -17.18 36.43 42.52
CA MET A 1 -16.57 35.08 42.41
C MET A 1 -17.49 33.98 41.89
N LYS A 2 -18.80 33.97 42.20
CA LYS A 2 -19.71 32.86 41.83
C LYS A 2 -19.97 32.66 40.31
N ILE A 3 -19.90 33.72 39.51
CA ILE A 3 -20.19 33.68 38.05
C ILE A 3 -18.91 33.43 37.23
N ILE A 4 -17.74 33.79 37.77
CA ILE A 4 -16.46 33.66 37.06
C ILE A 4 -16.09 32.18 36.88
N PHE A 5 -16.36 31.35 37.90
CA PHE A 5 -16.07 29.92 37.87
C PHE A 5 -16.82 29.15 36.76
N PRO A 6 -18.15 29.25 36.59
CA PRO A 6 -18.85 28.54 35.52
C PRO A 6 -18.50 29.07 34.12
N VAL A 7 -18.16 30.36 33.99
CA VAL A 7 -17.72 30.94 32.71
C VAL A 7 -16.35 30.39 32.31
N LEU A 8 -15.40 30.29 33.25
CA LEU A 8 -14.08 29.71 32.99
C LEU A 8 -14.19 28.22 32.64
N LEU A 9 -15.09 27.50 33.30
CA LEU A 9 -15.37 26.09 33.00
C LEU A 9 -15.99 25.92 31.60
N ALA A 10 -16.94 26.77 31.22
CA ALA A 10 -17.55 26.74 29.89
C ALA A 10 -16.55 27.08 28.77
N VAL A 11 -15.66 28.04 29.00
CA VAL A 11 -14.58 28.38 28.06
C VAL A 11 -13.59 27.22 27.92
N ALA A 12 -13.22 26.57 29.03
CA ALA A 12 -12.36 25.39 28.98
C ALA A 12 -13.01 24.24 28.19
N PHE A 13 -14.31 24.02 28.37
CA PHE A 13 -15.06 22.98 27.64
C PHE A 13 -15.21 23.31 26.14
N PHE A 14 -15.39 24.59 25.79
CA PHE A 14 -15.49 25.05 24.40
C PHE A 14 -14.15 24.99 23.66
N LEU A 15 -13.03 25.15 24.37
CA LEU A 15 -11.68 25.03 23.81
C LEU A 15 -11.14 23.59 23.81
N MET A 16 -11.75 22.69 24.58
CA MET A 16 -11.35 21.29 24.70
C MET A 16 -11.33 20.51 23.36
N PRO A 17 -12.30 20.63 22.43
CA PRO A 17 -12.23 19.90 21.16
C PRO A 17 -11.08 20.37 20.26
N ALA A 18 -10.59 21.61 20.40
CA ALA A 18 -9.42 22.09 19.67
C ALA A 18 -8.11 21.44 20.16
N LEU A 19 -8.10 20.88 21.38
CA LEU A 19 -6.99 20.12 21.94
C LEU A 19 -7.07 18.61 21.63
N GLN A 20 -8.19 18.14 21.07
CA GLN A 20 -8.43 16.73 20.75
C GLN A 20 -8.28 16.41 19.26
N ASN A 21 -7.73 17.34 18.46
CA ASN A 21 -7.32 17.06 17.08
C ASN A 21 -6.04 16.21 17.07
N GLU A 22 -6.12 15.01 17.64
CA GLU A 22 -5.23 13.92 17.30
C GLU A 22 -5.63 13.50 15.88
N SER A 23 -5.14 14.20 14.87
CA SER A 23 -5.16 13.69 13.51
C SER A 23 -4.34 12.41 13.53
N LEU A 24 -5.03 11.29 13.78
CA LEU A 24 -4.47 9.95 13.77
C LEU A 24 -3.92 9.74 12.37
N LEU A 25 -2.62 9.98 12.22
CA LEU A 25 -1.83 9.54 11.09
C LEU A 25 -1.80 8.02 11.19
N ASN A 26 -2.90 7.38 10.79
CA ASN A 26 -2.88 5.98 10.42
C ASN A 26 -1.96 5.95 9.19
N ALA A 27 -0.67 5.71 9.44
CA ALA A 27 0.21 5.18 8.43
C ALA A 27 -0.50 3.91 7.92
N GLN A 28 -1.19 4.03 6.79
CA GLN A 28 -1.72 2.87 6.09
C GLN A 28 -0.47 2.04 5.83
N VAL A 29 -0.29 0.93 6.54
CA VAL A 29 0.77 -0.02 6.26
C VAL A 29 0.55 -0.40 4.80
N GLN A 30 1.39 0.14 3.93
CA GLN A 30 1.28 -0.12 2.50
C GLN A 30 1.75 -1.55 2.30
N THR A 31 0.80 -2.48 2.31
CA THR A 31 1.07 -3.85 1.89
C THR A 31 1.56 -3.80 0.45
N THR A 32 2.57 -4.59 0.13
CA THR A 32 3.06 -4.77 -1.23
C THR A 32 2.85 -6.21 -1.67
N VAL A 33 2.74 -6.41 -2.97
CA VAL A 33 2.79 -7.71 -3.63
C VAL A 33 4.11 -7.78 -4.40
N LYS A 34 4.77 -8.93 -4.30
CA LYS A 34 5.98 -9.25 -5.06
C LYS A 34 5.70 -10.47 -5.92
N GLY A 35 6.32 -10.52 -7.09
CA GLY A 35 6.19 -11.66 -7.99
C GLY A 35 7.30 -11.67 -9.03
N ILE A 36 7.29 -12.70 -9.86
CA ILE A 36 8.24 -12.90 -10.96
C ILE A 36 7.43 -13.08 -12.25
N VAL A 37 7.85 -12.43 -13.32
CA VAL A 37 7.39 -12.74 -14.68
C VAL A 37 8.46 -13.58 -15.36
N TYR A 38 8.04 -14.70 -15.95
CA TYR A 38 8.94 -15.67 -16.58
C TYR A 38 8.26 -16.31 -17.80
N HIS A 39 9.08 -16.87 -18.70
CA HIS A 39 8.65 -17.78 -19.73
C HIS A 39 8.65 -19.20 -19.16
N ASP A 40 7.46 -19.74 -18.95
CA ASP A 40 7.23 -21.14 -18.56
C ASP A 40 7.57 -22.05 -19.75
N LYS A 41 8.75 -22.68 -19.71
CA LYS A 41 9.27 -23.46 -20.83
C LYS A 41 8.70 -24.87 -20.88
N ASN A 42 8.23 -25.40 -19.75
CA ASN A 42 7.73 -26.76 -19.64
C ASN A 42 6.18 -26.82 -19.56
N GLU A 43 5.52 -25.66 -19.61
CA GLU A 43 4.07 -25.46 -19.63
C GLU A 43 3.35 -26.00 -18.38
N ASN A 44 4.00 -25.96 -17.21
CA ASN A 44 3.45 -26.51 -15.97
C ASN A 44 2.79 -25.45 -15.04
N ALA A 45 2.85 -24.17 -15.41
CA ALA A 45 2.37 -23.01 -14.64
C ALA A 45 3.02 -22.83 -13.25
N VAL A 46 4.24 -23.33 -13.07
CA VAL A 46 5.07 -23.19 -11.87
C VAL A 46 6.40 -22.58 -12.30
N TYR A 47 6.88 -21.60 -11.57
CA TYR A 47 8.21 -21.04 -11.85
C TYR A 47 9.30 -22.01 -11.38
N ASP A 48 10.02 -22.59 -12.33
CA ASP A 48 11.15 -23.46 -12.10
C ASP A 48 12.46 -22.70 -12.42
N SER A 49 13.11 -22.13 -11.41
CA SER A 49 14.30 -21.26 -11.61
C SER A 49 15.51 -21.94 -12.29
N GLY A 50 15.51 -23.27 -12.43
CA GLY A 50 16.53 -24.02 -13.16
C GLY A 50 16.23 -24.19 -14.65
N ASP A 51 14.96 -24.13 -15.04
CA ASP A 51 14.49 -24.42 -16.40
C ASP A 51 13.92 -23.17 -17.08
N ASP A 52 13.15 -22.37 -16.35
CA ASP A 52 12.46 -21.19 -16.87
C ASP A 52 13.36 -19.97 -17.04
N GLU A 53 12.89 -19.02 -17.85
CA GLU A 53 13.60 -17.78 -18.12
C GLU A 53 12.87 -16.59 -17.49
N PRO A 54 13.46 -15.88 -16.51
CA PRO A 54 12.89 -14.64 -16.01
C PRO A 54 12.89 -13.55 -17.09
N LEU A 55 11.84 -12.73 -17.13
CA LEU A 55 11.66 -11.72 -18.15
C LEU A 55 11.85 -10.32 -17.59
N GLU A 56 12.94 -9.65 -17.99
CA GLU A 56 13.21 -8.24 -17.69
C GLU A 56 12.35 -7.31 -18.56
N GLY A 57 12.00 -6.14 -18.03
CA GLY A 57 11.36 -5.08 -18.81
C GLY A 57 9.85 -5.26 -19.03
N VAL A 58 9.24 -6.29 -18.43
CA VAL A 58 7.80 -6.53 -18.50
C VAL A 58 7.07 -5.57 -17.57
N ALA A 59 6.05 -4.89 -18.10
CA ALA A 59 5.21 -4.02 -17.32
C ALA A 59 4.11 -4.82 -16.60
N VAL A 60 4.06 -4.67 -15.27
CA VAL A 60 3.06 -5.28 -14.39
C VAL A 60 2.25 -4.18 -13.73
N SER A 61 0.93 -4.29 -13.76
CA SER A 61 0.02 -3.29 -13.20
C SER A 61 -0.92 -3.88 -12.15
N ASN A 62 -1.30 -3.04 -11.18
CA ASN A 62 -2.41 -3.28 -10.26
C ASN A 62 -3.67 -2.44 -10.62
N GLY A 63 -3.72 -1.86 -11.83
CA GLY A 63 -4.76 -0.93 -12.27
C GLY A 63 -4.58 0.52 -11.83
N ARG A 64 -3.53 0.84 -11.05
CA ARG A 64 -3.23 2.22 -10.61
C ARG A 64 -1.76 2.60 -10.72
N SER A 65 -0.89 1.66 -10.39
CA SER A 65 0.56 1.74 -10.49
C SER A 65 1.05 0.72 -11.52
N VAL A 66 2.23 0.99 -12.07
CA VAL A 66 2.94 0.07 -12.96
C VAL A 66 4.36 -0.11 -12.41
N ALA A 67 4.83 -1.35 -12.38
CA ALA A 67 6.21 -1.72 -12.11
C ALA A 67 6.79 -2.36 -13.36
N ILE A 68 8.08 -2.16 -13.59
CA ILE A 68 8.83 -2.83 -14.65
C ILE A 68 9.68 -3.91 -13.99
N THR A 69 9.65 -5.12 -14.51
CA THR A 69 10.45 -6.22 -13.98
C THR A 69 11.94 -5.95 -14.16
N ASP A 70 12.74 -6.32 -13.15
CA ASP A 70 14.18 -6.23 -13.20
C ASP A 70 14.84 -7.40 -13.97
N SER A 71 16.18 -7.49 -13.94
CA SER A 71 16.93 -8.55 -14.61
C SER A 71 16.62 -9.97 -14.11
N ASN A 72 16.00 -10.10 -12.94
CA ASN A 72 15.55 -11.38 -12.37
C ASN A 72 14.06 -11.62 -12.63
N GLY A 73 13.41 -10.77 -13.42
CA GLY A 73 11.97 -10.83 -13.68
C GLY A 73 11.13 -10.37 -12.49
N GLU A 74 11.73 -9.81 -11.44
CA GLU A 74 11.05 -9.47 -10.19
C GLU A 74 10.31 -8.14 -10.32
N TYR A 75 9.11 -8.05 -9.74
CA TYR A 75 8.39 -6.80 -9.55
C TYR A 75 7.88 -6.65 -8.12
N GLU A 76 7.71 -5.40 -7.69
CA GLU A 76 7.03 -5.05 -6.45
C GLU A 76 5.99 -3.95 -6.69
N LEU A 77 4.76 -4.17 -6.24
CA LEU A 77 3.65 -3.23 -6.39
C LEU A 77 2.95 -2.97 -5.06
N PRO A 78 2.45 -1.75 -4.82
CA PRO A 78 1.49 -1.49 -3.75
C PRO A 78 0.25 -2.38 -3.91
N LEU A 79 -0.14 -3.09 -2.85
CA LEU A 79 -1.34 -3.91 -2.81
C LEU A 79 -2.45 -3.20 -2.03
N ARG A 80 -3.68 -3.31 -2.54
CA ARG A 80 -4.91 -2.87 -1.88
C ARG A 80 -5.87 -4.05 -1.82
N ASN A 81 -6.85 -3.98 -0.92
CA ASN A 81 -7.93 -4.96 -0.89
C ASN A 81 -8.59 -5.03 -2.27
N ASP A 82 -8.86 -6.26 -2.72
CA ASP A 82 -9.52 -6.59 -3.99
C ASP A 82 -8.83 -6.05 -5.26
N ALA A 83 -7.51 -5.78 -5.20
CA ALA A 83 -6.74 -5.40 -6.37
C ALA A 83 -6.38 -6.63 -7.23
N ALA A 84 -6.62 -6.53 -8.54
CA ALA A 84 -6.07 -7.48 -9.52
C ALA A 84 -4.63 -7.09 -9.88
N VAL A 85 -3.81 -8.08 -10.23
CA VAL A 85 -2.45 -7.90 -10.75
C VAL A 85 -2.38 -8.54 -12.13
N PHE A 86 -1.86 -7.83 -13.12
CA PHE A 86 -1.83 -8.29 -14.52
C PHE A 86 -0.65 -7.68 -15.29
N VAL A 87 -0.23 -8.38 -16.34
CA VAL A 87 0.76 -7.91 -17.33
C VAL A 87 0.07 -7.07 -18.40
N VAL A 88 0.74 -6.03 -18.92
CA VAL A 88 0.23 -5.13 -19.98
C VAL A 88 1.06 -5.14 -21.24
#